data_AF-A0A914CLH8-F1
#
_entry.id   AF-A0A914CLH8-F1
#
_cell.length_a   1.000
_cell.length_b   1.000
_cell.length_c   1.000
_cell.angle_alpha   90.00
_cell.angle_beta   90.00
_cell.angle_gamma   90.00
#
_symmetry.space_group_name_H-M   'P 1'
#
loop_
_entity.id
_entity.type
_entity.pdbx_description
1 polymer ?
#
loop_
_entity_poly.entity_id
_entity_poly.type
_entity_poly.pdbx_seq_one_letter_code
_entity_poly.pdbx_strand_id
1 'polypeptide(L)'
;MPPMSSQSGNFPPKNGNGGQGGSQQPDIPELRLPTKIGRGAIVQNMGQLQILVNGYSMAFGNETPQKVFKHELKFISTNKKGKERDLSRGPRNDISNILRHEALFNMYQVLLRSYPANFGDTQGDKIYAYAYDCGINFYSRGKILNLKEELKLEVDIACLRDSTRDFLSKNLEKIEAVILATDEIDLKSTSAVSEELANRDRSVVQFLEILSNQLIYNK
;
A
#
# COMPACT_ATOMS: atom_id res chain seq x y z
N MET A 1 45.77 -57.25 -41.97
CA MET A 1 44.48 -57.97 -42.08
C MET A 1 43.36 -56.94 -42.03
N PRO A 2 42.44 -56.90 -43.01
CA PRO A 2 41.13 -56.22 -42.90
C PRO A 2 40.20 -57.06 -41.99
N PRO A 3 39.09 -56.55 -41.40
CA PRO A 3 37.89 -56.07 -42.12
C PRO A 3 37.22 -54.85 -41.42
N MET A 4 35.99 -54.37 -41.69
CA MET A 4 34.88 -54.72 -42.61
C MET A 4 34.38 -53.45 -43.37
N SER A 5 33.54 -53.66 -44.39
CA SER A 5 32.67 -52.64 -45.00
C SER A 5 31.42 -52.34 -44.15
N SER A 6 30.89 -51.12 -44.23
CA SER A 6 29.50 -50.82 -43.85
C SER A 6 28.88 -49.81 -44.83
N GLN A 7 27.56 -49.92 -45.03
CA GLN A 7 26.86 -49.39 -46.20
C GLN A 7 26.37 -47.94 -46.03
N SER A 8 26.25 -47.25 -47.16
CA SER A 8 25.57 -45.96 -47.28
C SER A 8 24.07 -46.09 -47.02
N GLY A 9 23.56 -45.39 -46.00
CA GLY A 9 22.13 -45.23 -45.73
C GLY A 9 21.69 -43.78 -45.89
N ASN A 10 20.88 -43.49 -46.91
CA ASN A 10 20.25 -42.18 -47.09
C ASN A 10 19.26 -41.89 -45.94
N PHE A 11 19.42 -40.77 -45.25
CA PHE A 11 18.39 -40.20 -44.38
C PHE A 11 17.96 -38.82 -44.90
N PRO A 12 16.64 -38.54 -44.98
CA PRO A 12 16.13 -37.26 -45.46
C PRO A 12 16.44 -36.12 -44.46
N PRO A 13 16.50 -34.86 -44.93
CA PRO A 13 16.80 -33.72 -44.08
C PRO A 13 15.73 -33.50 -43.02
N LYS A 14 16.16 -33.24 -41.78
CA LYS A 14 15.25 -32.85 -40.68
C LYS A 14 14.72 -31.44 -40.92
N ASN A 15 13.39 -31.28 -40.85
CA ASN A 15 12.76 -29.96 -40.80
C ASN A 15 13.28 -29.16 -39.60
N GLY A 16 13.75 -27.94 -39.86
CA GLY A 16 14.17 -27.00 -38.82
C GLY A 16 12.95 -26.45 -38.09
N ASN A 17 12.80 -26.80 -36.82
CA ASN A 17 11.76 -26.24 -35.96
C ASN A 17 12.30 -24.94 -35.32
N GLY A 18 12.15 -23.82 -36.03
CA GLY A 18 12.57 -22.50 -35.56
C GLY A 18 11.68 -22.03 -34.41
N GLY A 19 12.28 -21.74 -33.25
CA GLY A 19 11.52 -21.36 -32.06
C GLY A 19 10.95 -19.95 -32.13
N GLN A 20 9.68 -19.81 -31.72
CA GLN A 20 9.16 -18.58 -31.12
C GLN A 20 8.60 -18.92 -29.73
N GLY A 21 9.49 -18.87 -28.73
CA GLY A 21 9.14 -18.98 -27.32
C GLY A 21 8.47 -17.70 -26.81
N GLY A 22 7.35 -17.30 -27.41
CA GLY A 22 6.49 -16.26 -26.86
C GLY A 22 5.88 -16.79 -25.56
N SER A 23 6.33 -16.24 -24.42
CA SER A 23 5.72 -16.51 -23.12
C SER A 23 4.37 -15.79 -23.06
N GLN A 24 3.35 -16.43 -23.65
CA GLN A 24 1.96 -16.07 -23.39
C GLN A 24 1.72 -16.26 -21.89
N GLN A 25 1.70 -15.15 -21.15
CA GLN A 25 0.99 -15.11 -19.87
C GLN A 25 -0.44 -15.60 -20.18
N PRO A 26 -0.95 -16.60 -19.44
CA PRO A 26 -2.32 -17.03 -19.66
C PRO A 26 -3.24 -15.84 -19.37
N ASP A 27 -4.08 -15.46 -20.33
CA ASP A 27 -5.17 -14.53 -20.11
C ASP A 27 -6.08 -15.12 -19.02
N ILE A 28 -5.91 -14.64 -17.79
CA ILE A 28 -6.82 -14.96 -16.69
C ILE A 28 -8.12 -14.23 -17.06
N PRO A 29 -9.22 -14.95 -17.38
CA PRO A 29 -10.46 -14.29 -17.74
C PRO A 29 -10.89 -13.42 -16.57
N GLU A 30 -11.21 -12.16 -16.86
CA GLU A 30 -11.62 -11.17 -15.88
C GLU A 30 -12.73 -11.76 -14.99
N LEU A 31 -12.43 -11.92 -13.69
CA LEU A 31 -13.31 -12.59 -12.74
C LEU A 31 -14.49 -11.67 -12.38
N ARG A 32 -15.46 -11.57 -13.30
CA ARG A 32 -16.66 -10.75 -13.13
C ARG A 32 -17.48 -11.29 -11.96
N LEU A 33 -17.51 -10.52 -10.89
CA LEU A 33 -18.36 -10.80 -9.74
C LEU A 33 -19.83 -10.88 -10.19
N PRO A 34 -20.60 -11.87 -9.69
CA PRO A 34 -22.00 -11.99 -10.08
C PRO A 34 -22.76 -10.71 -9.72
N THR A 35 -23.46 -10.15 -10.70
CA THR A 35 -24.33 -8.98 -10.50
C THR A 35 -25.30 -9.23 -9.36
N LYS A 36 -25.34 -8.29 -8.41
CA LYS A 36 -26.24 -8.33 -7.26
C LYS A 36 -27.66 -8.62 -7.73
N ILE A 37 -28.21 -9.74 -7.29
CA ILE A 37 -29.58 -10.15 -7.61
C ILE A 37 -30.51 -8.98 -7.23
N GLY A 38 -31.25 -8.48 -8.23
CA GLY A 38 -32.12 -7.32 -8.06
C GLY A 38 -33.16 -7.56 -6.97
N ARG A 39 -33.55 -6.48 -6.28
CA ARG A 39 -34.67 -6.49 -5.30
C ARG A 39 -35.98 -6.85 -6.03
N GLY A 40 -36.25 -8.14 -6.20
CA GLY A 40 -37.38 -8.63 -6.99
C GLY A 40 -37.32 -10.10 -7.40
N ALA A 41 -36.16 -10.76 -7.34
CA ALA A 41 -36.07 -12.20 -7.59
C ALA A 41 -36.60 -13.02 -6.39
N ILE A 42 -37.93 -13.13 -6.30
CA ILE A 42 -38.70 -14.12 -5.51
C ILE A 42 -38.11 -14.43 -4.12
N VAL A 43 -37.87 -13.39 -3.32
CA VAL A 43 -38.03 -13.55 -1.88
C VAL A 43 -39.55 -13.55 -1.66
N GLN A 44 -40.11 -14.68 -1.22
CA GLN A 44 -41.51 -14.72 -0.79
C GLN A 44 -41.72 -13.58 0.23
N ASN A 45 -42.79 -12.79 0.07
CA ASN A 45 -43.11 -11.66 0.95
C ASN A 45 -43.51 -12.15 2.36
N MET A 46 -42.55 -12.66 3.12
CA MET A 46 -42.61 -12.68 4.56
C MET A 46 -42.54 -11.23 5.06
N GLY A 47 -43.31 -10.92 6.10
CA GLY A 47 -43.53 -9.53 6.56
C GLY A 47 -42.23 -8.77 6.83
N GLN A 48 -42.27 -7.45 6.65
CA GLN A 48 -41.11 -6.59 6.88
C GLN A 48 -40.66 -6.66 8.35
N LEU A 49 -39.58 -7.38 8.61
CA LEU A 49 -38.92 -7.41 9.90
C LEU A 49 -37.99 -6.20 10.02
N GLN A 50 -38.20 -5.35 11.03
CA GLN A 50 -37.26 -4.30 11.38
C GLN A 50 -36.06 -4.92 12.12
N ILE A 51 -34.85 -4.70 11.61
CA ILE A 51 -33.61 -5.24 12.16
C ILE A 51 -32.70 -4.07 12.54
N LEU A 52 -32.25 -4.04 13.80
CA LEU A 52 -31.18 -3.15 14.22
C LEU A 52 -29.83 -3.80 13.88
N VAL A 53 -28.93 -3.03 13.27
CA VAL A 53 -27.57 -3.48 12.90
C VAL A 53 -26.52 -2.66 13.64
N ASN A 54 -25.39 -3.27 14.00
CA ASN A 54 -24.22 -2.55 14.53
C ASN A 54 -23.44 -1.89 13.38
N GLY A 55 -24.08 -0.96 12.68
CA GLY A 55 -23.53 -0.21 11.56
C GLY A 55 -23.91 1.26 11.68
N TYR A 56 -22.91 2.13 11.58
CA TYR A 56 -23.08 3.58 11.71
C TYR A 56 -22.99 4.24 10.34
N SER A 57 -23.87 5.19 10.05
CA SER A 57 -23.81 5.96 8.81
C SER A 57 -22.80 7.09 8.95
N MET A 58 -21.76 7.07 8.11
CA MET A 58 -20.79 8.17 8.00
C MET A 58 -21.28 9.15 6.93
N ALA A 59 -21.33 10.44 7.25
CA ALA A 59 -21.74 11.49 6.32
C ALA A 59 -20.58 12.45 6.02
N PHE A 60 -20.29 12.68 4.74
CA PHE A 60 -19.27 13.65 4.32
C PHE A 60 -19.85 15.06 4.29
N GLY A 61 -19.74 15.77 5.42
CA GLY A 61 -20.21 17.14 5.58
C GLY A 61 -19.42 18.17 4.74
N ASN A 62 -19.82 19.44 4.81
CA ASN A 62 -19.20 20.52 4.05
C ASN A 62 -17.69 20.66 4.33
N GLU A 63 -17.26 20.42 5.57
CA GLU A 63 -15.86 20.53 6.01
C GLU A 63 -14.94 19.38 5.55
N THR A 64 -15.51 18.24 5.14
CA THR A 64 -14.75 17.15 4.52
C THR A 64 -14.06 17.68 3.26
N PRO A 65 -12.74 17.45 3.06
CA PRO A 65 -12.06 17.89 1.86
C PRO A 65 -12.65 17.22 0.61
N GLN A 66 -12.57 17.87 -0.55
CA GLN A 66 -13.02 17.28 -1.82
C GLN A 66 -12.18 16.05 -2.18
N LYS A 67 -10.88 16.12 -1.92
CA LYS A 67 -9.90 15.06 -2.17
C LYS A 67 -8.82 14.98 -1.09
N VAL A 68 -8.13 13.85 -1.05
CA VAL A 68 -6.93 13.62 -0.22
C VAL A 68 -5.79 13.07 -1.07
N PHE A 69 -4.55 13.39 -0.71
CA PHE A 69 -3.37 13.07 -1.50
C PHE A 69 -2.70 11.81 -0.94
N LYS A 70 -2.55 10.79 -1.80
CA LYS A 70 -1.95 9.49 -1.47
C LYS A 70 -0.49 9.44 -1.90
N HIS A 71 0.32 8.86 -1.03
CA HIS A 71 1.75 8.66 -1.18
C HIS A 71 2.12 7.24 -0.75
N GLU A 72 3.23 6.74 -1.26
CA GLU A 72 3.97 5.66 -0.62
C GLU A 72 5.00 6.24 0.35
N LEU A 73 5.01 5.78 1.60
CA LEU A 73 6.04 6.08 2.60
C LEU A 73 6.81 4.80 2.92
N LYS A 74 8.13 4.84 2.76
CA LYS A 74 9.05 3.75 3.13
C LYS A 74 10.14 4.27 4.05
N PHE A 75 10.50 3.51 5.08
CA PHE A 75 11.66 3.81 5.93
C PHE A 75 12.80 2.86 5.59
N ILE A 76 13.90 3.39 5.07
CA ILE A 76 15.09 2.64 4.69
C ILE A 76 16.16 2.85 5.75
N SER A 77 16.55 1.78 6.45
CA SER A 77 17.69 1.81 7.36
C SER A 77 18.99 1.50 6.63
N THR A 78 20.03 2.27 6.90
CA THR A 78 21.41 1.95 6.51
C THR A 78 22.21 1.59 7.76
N ASN A 79 23.02 0.53 7.68
CA ASN A 79 23.94 0.13 8.74
C ASN A 79 25.39 0.57 8.44
N LYS A 80 26.26 0.47 9.46
CA LYS A 80 27.71 0.80 9.38
C LYS A 80 28.54 0.04 8.31
N LYS A 81 27.93 -0.84 7.53
CA LYS A 81 28.53 -1.53 6.38
C LYS A 81 27.95 -1.06 5.04
N GLY A 82 27.20 0.04 5.02
CA GLY A 82 26.48 0.55 3.86
C GLY A 82 25.33 -0.33 3.38
N LYS A 83 24.89 -1.33 4.16
CA LYS A 83 23.79 -2.21 3.75
C LYS A 83 22.45 -1.59 4.11
N GLU A 84 21.67 -1.30 3.07
CA GLU A 84 20.29 -0.85 3.18
C GLU A 84 19.31 -1.99 3.52
N ARG A 85 18.22 -1.63 4.19
CA ARG A 85 17.07 -2.48 4.47
C ARG A 85 15.79 -1.64 4.57
N ASP A 86 14.75 -2.05 3.85
CA ASP A 86 13.39 -1.56 4.03
C ASP A 86 12.82 -2.06 5.37
N LEU A 87 12.46 -1.13 6.25
CA LEU A 87 11.91 -1.37 7.59
C LEU A 87 10.40 -1.66 7.56
N SER A 88 9.68 -1.31 6.49
CA SER A 88 8.27 -1.71 6.32
C SER A 88 8.15 -3.24 6.16
N ARG A 89 9.21 -3.89 5.69
CA ARG A 89 9.29 -5.33 5.43
C ARG A 89 9.93 -6.09 6.58
N GLY A 90 9.24 -7.11 7.08
CA GLY A 90 9.74 -7.95 8.15
C GLY A 90 8.99 -9.27 8.35
N PRO A 91 9.35 -10.02 9.42
CA PRO A 91 8.71 -11.29 9.75
C PRO A 91 7.20 -11.16 9.94
N ARG A 92 6.43 -12.11 9.40
CA ARG A 92 4.96 -12.12 9.44
C ARG A 92 4.36 -12.73 10.72
N ASN A 93 5.10 -12.81 11.83
CA ASN A 93 4.53 -13.20 13.12
C ASN A 93 3.96 -11.97 13.84
N ASP A 94 2.86 -12.15 14.57
CA ASP A 94 2.04 -11.05 15.08
C ASP A 94 2.81 -10.12 16.04
N ILE A 95 3.60 -10.68 16.96
CA ILE A 95 4.41 -9.93 17.91
C ILE A 95 5.42 -9.03 17.18
N SER A 96 6.14 -9.59 16.20
CA SER A 96 7.09 -8.82 15.36
C SER A 96 6.41 -7.84 14.41
N ASN A 97 5.09 -7.98 14.20
CA ASN A 97 4.30 -7.05 13.39
C ASN A 97 3.85 -5.85 14.24
N ILE A 98 3.33 -6.10 15.45
CA ILE A 98 2.94 -5.07 16.42
C ILE A 98 4.13 -4.15 16.74
N LEU A 99 5.27 -4.72 17.17
CA LEU A 99 6.48 -3.95 17.48
C LEU A 99 7.01 -3.15 16.28
N ARG A 100 6.85 -3.68 15.06
CA ARG A 100 7.21 -2.97 13.84
C ARG A 100 6.26 -1.82 13.56
N HIS A 101 4.96 -2.01 13.73
CA HIS A 101 3.97 -0.95 13.54
C HIS A 101 4.18 0.18 14.55
N GLU A 102 4.48 -0.13 15.81
CA GLU A 102 4.85 0.86 16.83
C GLU A 102 6.13 1.64 16.44
N ALA A 103 7.17 0.94 15.99
CA ALA A 103 8.41 1.55 15.51
C ALA A 103 8.20 2.44 14.28
N LEU A 104 7.43 1.96 13.29
CA LEU A 104 7.08 2.70 12.07
C LEU A 104 6.23 3.93 12.39
N PHE A 105 5.27 3.82 13.31
CA PHE A 105 4.47 4.96 13.76
C PHE A 105 5.32 5.99 14.51
N ASN A 106 6.28 5.55 15.34
CA ASN A 106 7.17 6.47 16.03
C ASN A 106 8.11 7.20 15.05
N MET A 107 8.71 6.50 14.08
CA MET A 107 9.49 7.14 13.01
C MET A 107 8.66 8.15 12.21
N TYR A 108 7.40 7.83 11.90
CA TYR A 108 6.44 8.73 11.27
C TYR A 108 6.14 9.98 12.12
N GLN A 109 5.91 9.83 13.44
CA GLN A 109 5.71 10.96 14.34
C GLN A 109 6.93 11.88 14.42
N VAL A 110 8.15 11.33 14.41
CA VAL A 110 9.39 12.11 14.37
C VAL A 110 9.53 12.83 13.03
N LEU A 111 9.34 12.12 11.92
CA LEU A 111 9.41 12.67 10.56
C LEU A 111 8.52 13.91 10.38
N LEU A 112 7.25 13.85 10.80
CA LEU A 112 6.34 15.00 10.68
C LEU A 112 6.83 16.21 11.49
N ARG A 113 7.31 15.98 12.72
CA ARG A 113 7.77 17.05 13.63
C ARG A 113 9.10 17.68 13.21
N SER A 114 10.00 16.90 12.61
CA SER A 114 11.33 17.37 12.20
C SER A 114 11.32 18.23 10.94
N TYR A 115 10.27 18.14 10.10
CA TYR A 115 10.19 18.86 8.82
C TYR A 115 8.93 19.71 8.69
N PRO A 116 8.76 20.75 9.54
CA PRO A 116 7.57 21.60 9.51
C PRO A 116 7.47 22.46 8.23
N ALA A 117 8.55 22.60 7.46
CA ALA A 117 8.51 23.20 6.13
C ALA A 117 7.74 22.35 5.11
N ASN A 118 7.70 21.02 5.29
CA ASN A 118 7.02 20.07 4.40
C ASN A 118 5.64 19.67 4.94
N PHE A 119 5.49 19.54 6.26
CA PHE A 119 4.27 19.03 6.90
C PHE A 119 3.49 20.09 7.69
N GLY A 120 3.96 21.34 7.70
CA GLY A 120 3.47 22.36 8.62
C GLY A 120 3.89 22.06 10.07
N ASP A 121 3.53 22.95 10.98
CA ASP A 121 3.65 22.68 12.42
C ASP A 121 2.65 21.57 12.81
N THR A 122 3.12 20.32 12.96
CA THR A 122 2.25 19.17 13.27
C THR A 122 2.04 18.93 14.77
N GLN A 123 2.14 19.97 15.61
CA GLN A 123 1.81 19.86 17.03
C GLN A 123 0.29 19.83 17.27
N GLY A 124 -0.12 19.16 18.35
CA GLY A 124 -1.52 18.98 18.72
C GLY A 124 -2.35 18.34 17.60
N ASP A 125 -3.56 18.85 17.38
CA ASP A 125 -4.55 18.28 16.46
C ASP A 125 -4.14 18.32 14.98
N LYS A 126 -3.09 19.06 14.62
CA LYS A 126 -2.61 19.13 13.23
C LYS A 126 -1.97 17.82 12.75
N ILE A 127 -1.58 16.91 13.66
CA ILE A 127 -1.13 15.56 13.27
C ILE A 127 -2.25 14.76 12.58
N TYR A 128 -3.52 15.07 12.84
CA TYR A 128 -4.68 14.45 12.18
C TYR A 128 -4.89 14.92 10.73
N ALA A 129 -4.08 15.86 10.21
CA ALA A 129 -4.03 16.18 8.78
C ALA A 129 -3.31 15.09 7.95
N TYR A 130 -2.69 14.12 8.61
CA TYR A 130 -1.84 13.08 8.03
C TYR A 130 -2.23 11.70 8.54
N ALA A 131 -2.22 10.70 7.65
CA ALA A 131 -2.58 9.33 8.00
C ALA A 131 -1.61 8.31 7.40
N TYR A 132 -1.20 7.32 8.21
CA TYR A 132 -0.23 6.30 7.81
C TYR A 132 -0.65 4.93 8.36
N ASP A 133 -0.58 3.90 7.51
CA ASP A 133 -1.02 2.53 7.81
C ASP A 133 0.02 1.66 8.52
N CYS A 134 1.19 2.23 8.86
CA CYS A 134 2.36 1.48 9.36
C CYS A 134 2.86 0.39 8.40
N GLY A 135 2.55 0.50 7.12
CA GLY A 135 3.04 -0.34 6.04
C GLY A 135 3.68 0.51 4.95
N ILE A 136 2.85 1.05 4.05
CA ILE A 136 3.29 1.83 2.88
C ILE A 136 2.35 3.00 2.55
N ASN A 137 1.06 2.92 2.87
CA ASN A 137 0.09 3.93 2.43
C ASN A 137 0.12 5.13 3.37
N PHE A 138 0.57 6.27 2.86
CA PHE A 138 0.59 7.55 3.54
C PHE A 138 -0.37 8.53 2.86
N TYR A 139 -1.20 9.21 3.63
CA TYR A 139 -2.21 10.15 3.16
C TYR A 139 -2.03 11.50 3.83
N SER A 140 -2.44 12.54 3.11
CA SER A 140 -2.36 13.93 3.56
C SER A 140 -3.59 14.71 3.10
N ARG A 141 -4.10 15.58 3.97
CA ARG A 141 -5.24 16.47 3.67
C ARG A 141 -4.84 17.58 2.69
N GLY A 142 -3.60 18.06 2.78
CA GLY A 142 -3.01 19.05 1.86
C GLY A 142 -1.95 18.41 0.96
N LYS A 143 -1.74 18.99 -0.22
CA LYS A 143 -0.75 18.51 -1.18
C LYS A 143 0.66 18.86 -0.69
N ILE A 144 1.51 17.85 -0.52
CA ILE A 144 2.93 18.00 -0.12
C ILE A 144 3.92 17.87 -1.28
N LEU A 145 3.53 17.19 -2.36
CA LEU A 145 4.34 16.83 -3.53
C LEU A 145 3.45 16.76 -4.78
N ASN A 146 4.01 16.94 -5.97
CA ASN A 146 3.32 16.62 -7.23
C ASN A 146 3.40 15.13 -7.55
N LEU A 147 2.46 14.65 -8.36
CA LEU A 147 2.35 13.24 -8.73
C LEU A 147 3.67 12.73 -9.36
N LYS A 148 4.16 11.58 -8.86
CA LYS A 148 5.46 10.96 -9.19
C LYS A 148 6.71 11.71 -8.70
N GLU A 149 6.60 12.80 -7.95
CA GLU A 149 7.74 13.35 -7.22
C GLU A 149 8.10 12.46 -6.02
N GLU A 150 9.40 12.31 -5.79
CA GLU A 150 9.97 11.62 -4.64
C GLU A 150 10.68 12.63 -3.71
N LEU A 151 10.46 12.49 -2.41
CA LEU A 151 11.10 13.27 -1.36
C LEU A 151 11.79 12.33 -0.38
N LYS A 152 13.06 12.61 -0.08
CA LYS A 152 13.89 11.86 0.85
C LYS A 152 14.23 12.74 2.05
N LEU A 153 13.88 12.27 3.25
CA LEU A 153 14.07 12.98 4.51
C LEU A 153 14.75 12.06 5.52
N GLU A 154 15.66 12.59 6.33
CA GLU A 154 16.36 11.81 7.35
C GLU A 154 15.59 11.81 8.67
N VAL A 155 15.41 10.64 9.29
CA VAL A 155 14.75 10.52 10.59
C VAL A 155 15.82 10.50 11.68
N ASP A 156 15.81 11.51 12.55
CA ASP A 156 16.73 11.58 13.68
C ASP A 156 16.48 10.43 14.68
N ILE A 157 17.46 9.53 14.79
CA ILE A 157 17.45 8.35 15.66
C ILE A 157 17.45 8.78 17.15
N ALA A 158 18.00 9.95 17.49
CA ALA A 158 17.98 10.49 18.84
C ALA A 158 16.57 10.89 19.30
N CYS A 159 15.68 11.26 18.38
CA CYS A 159 14.29 11.61 18.66
C CYS A 159 13.34 10.40 18.78
N LEU A 160 13.79 9.18 18.48
CA LEU A 160 12.98 7.96 18.60
C LEU A 160 12.76 7.55 20.07
N ARG A 161 11.67 6.83 20.34
CA ARG A 161 11.42 6.18 21.65
C ARG A 161 12.45 5.06 21.87
N ASP A 162 12.83 4.78 23.13
CA ASP A 162 13.81 3.73 23.44
C ASP A 162 13.38 2.35 22.92
N SER A 163 12.10 1.99 23.09
CA SER A 163 11.56 0.73 22.52
C SER A 163 11.70 0.63 21.00
N THR A 164 11.61 1.76 20.29
CA THR A 164 11.85 1.83 18.84
C THR A 164 13.33 1.65 18.53
N ARG A 165 14.24 2.29 19.28
CA ARG A 165 15.69 2.09 19.15
C ARG A 165 16.13 0.66 19.44
N ASP A 166 15.55 0.01 20.45
CA ASP A 166 15.87 -1.37 20.85
C ASP A 166 15.33 -2.41 19.86
N PHE A 167 14.18 -2.14 19.24
CA PHE A 167 13.64 -2.95 18.14
C PHE A 167 14.48 -2.81 16.86
N LEU A 168 14.99 -1.61 16.60
CA LEU A 168 15.93 -1.35 15.51
C LEU A 168 17.31 -1.95 15.84
N SER A 169 18.09 -2.25 14.80
CA SER A 169 19.36 -2.94 15.01
C SER A 169 20.41 -2.03 15.69
N LYS A 170 21.14 -2.55 16.68
CA LYS A 170 22.28 -1.86 17.33
C LYS A 170 23.40 -1.40 16.37
N ASN A 171 23.40 -1.86 15.12
CA ASN A 171 24.34 -1.46 14.07
C ASN A 171 23.76 -0.44 13.06
N LEU A 172 22.59 0.11 13.36
CA LEU A 172 21.96 1.20 12.62
C LEU A 172 22.86 2.44 12.60
N GLU A 173 22.90 3.12 11.46
CA GLU A 173 23.66 4.37 11.26
C GLU A 173 22.73 5.50 10.83
N LYS A 174 21.85 5.26 9.86
CA LYS A 174 20.89 6.24 9.33
C LYS A 174 19.52 5.58 9.06
N ILE A 175 18.45 6.37 9.16
CA ILE A 175 17.13 6.04 8.63
C ILE A 175 16.70 7.14 7.65
N GLU A 176 16.31 6.76 6.45
CA GLU A 176 15.75 7.66 5.43
C GLU A 176 14.27 7.33 5.20
N ALA A 177 13.40 8.32 5.36
CA ALA A 177 12.02 8.28 4.92
C ALA A 177 11.97 8.68 3.43
N VAL A 178 11.49 7.77 2.60
CA VAL A 178 11.25 7.97 1.16
C VAL A 178 9.74 8.10 0.94
N ILE A 179 9.30 9.27 0.47
CA ILE A 179 7.91 9.60 0.19
C ILE A 179 7.76 9.75 -1.32
N LEU A 180 6.87 8.99 -1.94
CA LEU A 180 6.55 9.07 -3.37
C LEU A 180 5.07 9.41 -3.55
N ALA A 181 4.73 10.50 -4.24
CA ALA A 181 3.34 10.84 -4.52
C ALA A 181 2.74 9.94 -5.60
N THR A 182 1.65 9.24 -5.28
CA THR A 182 1.09 8.17 -6.13
C THR A 182 -0.33 8.40 -6.62
N ASP A 183 -1.19 9.11 -5.88
CA ASP A 183 -2.59 9.31 -6.30
C ASP A 183 -3.27 10.53 -5.64
N GLU A 184 -4.40 10.98 -6.21
CA GLU A 184 -5.30 11.97 -5.62
C GLU A 184 -6.72 11.37 -5.53
N ILE A 185 -7.20 11.08 -4.32
CA ILE A 185 -8.48 10.39 -4.09
C ILE A 185 -9.61 11.41 -3.87
N ASP A 186 -10.58 11.46 -4.79
CA ASP A 186 -11.81 12.22 -4.61
C ASP A 186 -12.76 11.54 -3.60
N LEU A 187 -13.07 12.23 -2.51
CA LEU A 187 -13.99 11.76 -1.46
C LEU A 187 -15.47 12.10 -1.75
N LYS A 188 -15.71 13.10 -2.60
CA LYS A 188 -17.04 13.71 -2.82
C LYS A 188 -17.57 13.61 -4.25
N SER A 189 -16.78 13.08 -5.18
CA SER A 189 -17.21 12.92 -6.58
C SER A 189 -18.44 12.01 -6.69
N THR A 190 -19.39 12.35 -7.56
CA THR A 190 -20.58 11.53 -7.85
C THR A 190 -20.67 11.12 -9.31
N SER A 191 -19.61 11.36 -10.09
CA SER A 191 -19.65 11.33 -11.57
C SER A 191 -18.77 10.27 -12.23
N ALA A 192 -18.14 9.36 -11.47
CA ALA A 192 -17.28 8.32 -12.01
C ALA A 192 -18.08 7.20 -12.70
N VAL A 193 -17.56 6.70 -13.83
CA VAL A 193 -18.14 5.55 -14.56
C VAL A 193 -17.85 4.25 -13.79
N SER A 194 -18.66 3.19 -13.96
CA SER A 194 -18.75 2.04 -13.05
C SER A 194 -17.41 1.39 -12.62
N GLU A 195 -16.38 1.35 -13.45
CA GLU A 195 -15.07 0.76 -13.12
C GLU A 195 -14.17 1.75 -12.35
N GLU A 196 -14.16 3.01 -12.76
CA GLU A 196 -13.51 4.11 -12.02
C GLU A 196 -14.15 4.26 -10.64
N LEU A 197 -15.48 4.12 -10.56
CA LEU A 197 -16.25 4.11 -9.32
C LEU A 197 -15.77 3.00 -8.38
N ALA A 198 -15.60 1.77 -8.87
CA ALA A 198 -15.15 0.63 -8.06
C ALA A 198 -13.71 0.79 -7.54
N ASN A 199 -12.79 1.29 -8.37
CA ASN A 199 -11.40 1.56 -7.98
C ASN A 199 -11.29 2.73 -7.00
N ARG A 200 -12.07 3.80 -7.23
CA ARG A 200 -12.21 4.91 -6.29
C ARG A 200 -12.77 4.44 -4.96
N ASP A 201 -13.86 3.69 -4.96
CA ASP A 201 -14.52 3.20 -3.75
C ASP A 201 -13.58 2.32 -2.93
N ARG A 202 -12.77 1.46 -3.56
CA ARG A 202 -11.68 0.73 -2.88
C ARG A 202 -10.67 1.68 -2.21
N SER A 203 -10.22 2.71 -2.93
CA SER A 203 -9.21 3.65 -2.42
C SER A 203 -9.75 4.54 -1.30
N VAL A 204 -11.01 4.97 -1.40
CA VAL A 204 -11.74 5.68 -0.35
C VAL A 204 -11.94 4.79 0.88
N VAL A 205 -12.39 3.55 0.71
CA VAL A 205 -12.53 2.59 1.82
C VAL A 205 -11.19 2.37 2.51
N GLN A 206 -10.11 2.14 1.76
CA GLN A 206 -8.77 1.98 2.33
C GLN A 206 -8.34 3.20 3.17
N PHE A 207 -8.59 4.42 2.66
CA PHE A 207 -8.29 5.65 3.39
C PHE A 207 -9.11 5.77 4.70
N LEU A 208 -10.40 5.45 4.68
CA LEU A 208 -11.28 5.50 5.85
C LEU A 208 -10.94 4.43 6.89
N GLU A 209 -10.56 3.22 6.46
CA GLU A 209 -10.05 2.16 7.33
C GLU A 209 -8.79 2.64 8.07
N ILE A 210 -7.84 3.26 7.37
CA ILE A 210 -6.60 3.76 7.97
C ILE A 210 -6.88 4.89 8.96
N LEU A 211 -7.71 5.88 8.60
CA LEU A 211 -8.12 6.95 9.52
C LEU A 211 -8.75 6.40 10.80
N SER A 212 -9.64 5.41 10.67
CA SER A 212 -10.35 4.80 11.81
C SER A 212 -9.39 4.04 12.74
N ASN A 213 -8.36 3.39 12.17
CA ASN A 213 -7.38 2.59 12.92
C ASN A 213 -6.24 3.44 13.51
N GLN A 214 -5.87 4.57 12.92
CA GLN A 214 -4.72 5.36 13.34
C GLN A 214 -4.80 5.89 14.77
N LEU A 215 -6.02 6.15 15.28
CA LEU A 215 -6.24 6.54 16.67
C LEU A 215 -5.78 5.49 17.70
N ILE A 216 -5.62 4.22 17.29
CA ILE A 216 -5.11 3.14 18.14
C ILE A 216 -3.62 3.37 18.47
N TYR A 217 -2.85 3.87 17.51
CA TYR A 217 -1.40 4.09 17.64
C TYR A 217 -1.02 5.45 18.22
N ASN A 218 -1.96 6.41 18.28
CA ASN A 218 -1.68 7.78 18.71
C ASN A 218 -1.71 7.97 20.24
N LYS A 219 -1.15 7.00 20.98
CA LYS A 219 -1.04 6.94 22.44
C LYS A 219 0.42 7.13 22.94
#